data_AF-A0A7I4BMP4-F1
#
_entry.id   AF-A0A7I4BMP4-F1
#
_cell.length_a   1.000
_cell.length_b   1.000
_cell.length_c   1.000
_cell.angle_alpha   90.00
_cell.angle_beta   90.00
_cell.angle_gamma   90.00
#
_symmetry.space_group_name_H-M   'P 1'
#
loop_
_entity.id
_entity.type
_entity.pdbx_description
1 polymer ?
#
loop_
_entity_poly.entity_id
_entity_poly.type
_entity_poly.pdbx_seq_one_letter_code
_entity_poly.pdbx_strand_id
1 'polypeptide(L)'
;MAALSSSPVAPCCVKGAVAAIRAMERTRTLRSSVWQMGCCPVEHLRCGGQVGVTAVTKRRGVVACAAAAASSTTDVPTVADTKLSFIKSYRKPIPSIYSNVIQELLVQQHLMRYNSTYVYDPIFALGFVTVYDQLMDGYPNDEDRDAIFKAYISALNEDPEQYRKDSKKLEEWAAAQSGSGIADFAGKDGEVEAALKDIAERAAGKEKFHYSRFFAIGLFRLLECAKASDPAVLETLSKALNVSKRSVDRDLDVYRNLLSKLAQGKELIKEYVDREKKKKAERDAAAANKSSAESVAKTEGSKPE
;
A
#
# COMPACT_ATOMS: atom_id res chain seq x y z
N MET A 1 15.97 27.19 28.92
CA MET A 1 14.78 27.22 28.05
C MET A 1 15.25 27.41 26.62
N ALA A 2 15.43 26.31 25.87
CA ALA A 2 15.80 26.35 24.45
C ALA A 2 14.63 25.78 23.66
N ALA A 3 14.03 26.60 22.80
CA ALA A 3 12.94 26.22 21.93
C ALA A 3 13.50 25.42 20.74
N LEU A 4 13.06 24.16 20.61
CA LEU A 4 13.29 23.33 19.43
C LEU A 4 12.22 23.68 18.39
N SER A 5 12.65 24.32 17.30
CA SER A 5 11.83 24.59 16.13
C SER A 5 11.62 23.31 15.33
N SER A 6 10.37 22.88 15.23
CA SER A 6 9.90 21.86 14.29
C SER A 6 9.99 22.40 12.86
N SER A 7 10.78 21.74 12.01
CA SER A 7 10.80 21.99 10.56
C SER A 7 9.73 21.13 9.87
N PRO A 8 8.95 21.68 8.92
CA PRO A 8 7.94 20.92 8.18
C PRO A 8 8.59 20.04 7.12
N VAL A 9 8.19 18.77 7.07
CA VAL A 9 8.56 17.79 6.04
C VAL A 9 7.94 18.21 4.71
N ALA A 10 8.77 18.47 3.70
CA ALA A 10 8.33 19.00 2.40
C ALA A 10 7.56 17.97 1.55
N PRO A 11 6.50 18.35 0.82
CA PRO A 11 5.64 17.46 0.03
C PRO A 11 6.19 17.13 -1.38
N CYS A 12 7.52 17.10 -1.56
CA CYS A 12 8.14 16.92 -2.88
C CYS A 12 8.00 15.50 -3.47
N CYS A 13 7.67 14.50 -2.67
CA CYS A 13 7.78 13.09 -3.09
C CYS A 13 6.68 12.63 -4.07
N VAL A 14 5.45 13.16 -3.96
CA VAL A 14 4.29 12.67 -4.74
C VAL A 14 4.26 13.20 -6.18
N LYS A 15 4.74 14.44 -6.40
CA LYS A 15 4.73 15.05 -7.75
C LYS A 15 5.73 14.40 -8.72
N GLY A 16 6.80 13.81 -8.19
CA GLY A 16 7.84 13.14 -9.00
C GLY A 16 7.33 11.87 -9.68
N ALA A 17 6.54 11.05 -8.98
CA ALA A 17 6.02 9.78 -9.50
C ALA A 17 5.06 9.98 -10.69
N VAL A 18 4.18 10.98 -10.63
CA VAL A 18 3.25 11.30 -11.73
C VAL A 18 4.00 11.87 -12.94
N ALA A 19 5.07 12.64 -12.72
CA ALA A 19 5.89 13.21 -13.79
C ALA A 19 6.73 12.13 -14.52
N ALA A 20 7.26 11.15 -13.80
CA ALA A 20 8.02 10.03 -14.36
C ALA A 20 7.14 9.11 -15.23
N ILE A 21 5.89 8.86 -14.83
CA ILE A 21 4.91 8.09 -15.60
C ILE A 21 4.57 8.80 -16.94
N ARG A 22 4.34 10.11 -16.91
CA ARG A 22 4.12 10.92 -18.13
C ARG A 22 5.34 10.97 -19.05
N ALA A 23 6.55 10.90 -18.50
CA ALA A 23 7.78 10.85 -19.30
C ALA A 23 7.93 9.50 -20.04
N MET A 24 7.55 8.39 -19.38
CA MET A 24 7.60 7.04 -19.97
C MET A 24 6.53 6.81 -21.05
N GLU A 25 5.34 7.43 -20.93
CA GLU A 25 4.29 7.40 -21.96
C GLU A 25 4.74 8.08 -23.27
N ARG A 26 5.55 9.16 -23.19
CA ARG A 26 6.08 9.85 -24.39
C ARG A 26 7.14 9.05 -25.13
N THR A 27 7.88 8.17 -24.44
CA THR A 27 8.88 7.31 -25.07
C THR A 27 8.29 6.05 -25.73
N ARG A 28 7.02 5.72 -25.47
CA ARG A 28 6.38 4.49 -25.98
C ARG A 28 5.72 4.66 -27.37
N THR A 29 5.52 5.89 -27.85
CA THR A 29 4.97 6.16 -29.19
C THR A 29 5.96 5.93 -30.35
N LEU A 30 7.21 5.55 -30.07
CA LEU A 30 8.25 5.36 -31.11
C LEU A 30 8.75 3.92 -31.31
N ARG A 31 8.20 2.90 -30.62
CA ARG A 31 8.52 1.49 -30.91
C ARG A 31 7.28 0.60 -30.80
N SER A 32 6.45 0.65 -31.85
CA SER A 32 5.51 -0.42 -32.18
C SER A 32 6.16 -1.28 -33.25
N SER A 33 6.56 -2.50 -32.89
CA SER A 33 6.70 -3.69 -33.75
C SER A 33 7.45 -4.75 -32.97
N VAL A 34 7.03 -6.01 -33.13
CA VAL A 34 7.58 -7.21 -32.50
C VAL A 34 7.05 -7.45 -31.09
N TRP A 35 6.13 -8.43 -31.00
CA TRP A 35 5.98 -9.49 -29.98
C TRP A 35 4.56 -10.02 -30.16
N GLN A 36 4.40 -10.80 -31.23
CA GLN A 36 3.22 -11.59 -31.55
C GLN A 36 3.66 -13.06 -31.49
N MET A 37 2.74 -13.94 -31.09
CA MET A 37 2.85 -15.41 -30.93
C MET A 37 3.35 -15.89 -29.56
N GLY A 38 2.75 -16.88 -28.91
CA GLY A 38 1.67 -17.78 -29.35
C GLY A 38 0.95 -18.45 -28.18
N CYS A 39 -0.34 -18.69 -28.40
CA CYS A 39 -1.17 -19.64 -27.66
C CYS A 39 -0.85 -21.06 -28.13
N CYS A 40 -0.80 -22.01 -27.20
CA CYS A 40 -1.16 -23.41 -27.47
C CYS A 40 -2.08 -23.93 -26.34
N PRO A 41 -3.09 -24.76 -26.67
CA PRO A 41 -4.18 -25.16 -25.77
C PRO A 41 -3.93 -26.52 -25.10
N VAL A 42 -4.59 -26.79 -23.97
CA VAL A 42 -4.62 -28.11 -23.33
C VAL A 42 -6.04 -28.67 -23.39
N GLU A 43 -6.13 -29.86 -23.98
CA GLU A 43 -7.32 -30.65 -24.26
C GLU A 43 -7.92 -31.37 -23.05
N HIS A 44 -9.19 -31.74 -23.26
CA HIS A 44 -10.03 -32.61 -22.47
C HIS A 44 -9.41 -33.97 -22.12
N LEU A 45 -9.64 -34.42 -20.89
CA LEU A 45 -9.91 -35.83 -20.62
C LEU A 45 -11.07 -35.99 -19.64
N ARG A 46 -12.08 -36.71 -20.13
CA ARG A 46 -13.34 -37.08 -19.50
C ARG A 46 -13.21 -38.56 -19.14
N CYS A 47 -13.43 -38.94 -17.89
CA CYS A 47 -13.69 -40.34 -17.54
C CYS A 47 -14.75 -40.39 -16.45
N GLY A 48 -15.82 -41.15 -16.72
CA GLY A 48 -17.00 -41.27 -15.87
C GLY A 48 -16.88 -42.38 -14.83
N GLY A 49 -17.66 -42.24 -13.76
CA GLY A 49 -17.85 -43.22 -12.70
C GLY A 49 -18.96 -42.80 -11.76
N GLN A 50 -20.18 -43.26 -12.04
CA GLN A 50 -21.36 -43.33 -11.17
C GLN A 50 -21.12 -44.46 -10.14
N VAL A 51 -21.58 -44.54 -8.89
CA VAL A 51 -22.84 -44.19 -8.19
C VAL A 51 -22.57 -44.28 -6.67
N GLY A 52 -23.34 -43.58 -5.82
CA GLY A 52 -23.44 -43.92 -4.40
C GLY A 52 -24.00 -42.82 -3.52
N VAL A 53 -25.31 -42.54 -3.63
CA VAL A 53 -26.03 -41.64 -2.70
C VAL A 53 -26.55 -42.46 -1.53
N THR A 54 -26.07 -42.19 -0.33
CA THR A 54 -26.75 -42.56 0.92
C THR A 54 -26.98 -41.30 1.75
N ALA A 55 -28.27 -41.00 1.94
CA ALA A 55 -28.74 -39.92 2.78
C ALA A 55 -28.59 -40.30 4.26
N VAL A 56 -27.97 -39.43 5.06
CA VAL A 56 -28.05 -39.50 6.53
C VAL A 56 -28.53 -38.15 7.06
N THR A 57 -29.55 -38.26 7.90
CA THR A 57 -30.44 -37.21 8.37
C THR A 57 -29.82 -36.38 9.51
N LYS A 58 -29.83 -35.06 9.32
CA LYS A 58 -29.89 -33.95 10.28
C LYS A 58 -29.87 -34.27 11.79
N ARG A 59 -28.86 -33.77 12.51
CA ARG A 59 -29.05 -33.14 13.83
C ARG A 59 -28.28 -31.82 13.91
N ARG A 60 -29.02 -30.74 14.20
CA ARG A 60 -28.51 -29.41 14.55
C ARG A 60 -27.83 -29.52 15.92
N GLY A 61 -26.51 -29.45 15.94
CA GLY A 61 -25.73 -29.18 17.14
C GLY A 61 -25.26 -27.73 17.10
N VAL A 62 -25.66 -26.93 18.09
CA VAL A 62 -25.09 -25.61 18.35
C VAL A 62 -23.62 -25.84 18.73
N VAL A 63 -22.69 -25.44 17.85
CA VAL A 63 -21.27 -25.39 18.21
C VAL A 63 -21.07 -24.13 19.04
N ALA A 64 -21.24 -24.26 20.35
CA ALA A 64 -20.69 -23.30 21.29
C ALA A 64 -19.16 -23.48 21.27
N CYS A 65 -18.44 -22.58 20.60
CA CYS A 65 -17.00 -22.47 20.79
C CYS A 65 -16.76 -21.90 22.19
N ALA A 66 -16.51 -22.80 23.14
CA ALA A 66 -15.97 -22.45 24.44
C ALA A 66 -14.60 -21.78 24.23
N ALA A 67 -14.45 -20.58 24.79
CA ALA A 67 -13.16 -19.90 24.89
C ALA A 67 -12.27 -20.71 25.85
N ALA A 68 -11.35 -21.49 25.29
CA ALA A 68 -10.28 -22.09 26.04
C ALA A 68 -9.18 -21.04 26.27
N ALA A 69 -8.89 -20.81 27.55
CA ALA A 69 -7.83 -19.93 28.01
C ALA A 69 -6.43 -20.48 27.65
N ALA A 70 -5.58 -19.55 27.20
CA ALA A 70 -4.13 -19.50 27.32
C ALA A 70 -3.33 -20.82 27.27
N SER A 71 -2.88 -21.17 26.06
CA SER A 71 -1.63 -21.91 25.84
C SER A 71 -0.65 -20.98 25.14
N SER A 72 0.52 -20.74 25.73
CA SER A 72 1.61 -19.92 25.20
C SER A 72 2.40 -20.64 24.10
N THR A 73 1.69 -21.08 23.06
CA THR A 73 2.23 -21.14 21.71
C THR A 73 1.96 -19.76 21.12
N THR A 74 2.94 -19.08 20.54
CA THR A 74 2.68 -17.85 19.78
C THR A 74 1.79 -18.21 18.59
N ASP A 75 0.48 -18.20 18.82
CA ASP A 75 -0.51 -18.47 17.80
C ASP A 75 -0.32 -17.43 16.71
N VAL A 76 -0.11 -17.89 15.49
CA VAL A 76 0.08 -17.00 14.34
C VAL A 76 -1.22 -16.20 14.23
N PRO A 77 -1.18 -14.86 14.36
CA PRO A 77 -2.40 -14.05 14.35
C PRO A 77 -3.23 -14.37 13.12
N THR A 78 -4.55 -14.42 13.26
CA THR A 78 -5.43 -14.55 12.10
C THR A 78 -5.59 -13.20 11.39
N VAL A 79 -6.09 -13.24 10.16
CA VAL A 79 -6.49 -12.02 9.43
C VAL A 79 -7.51 -11.21 10.25
N ALA A 80 -8.43 -11.89 10.95
CA ALA A 80 -9.43 -11.24 11.79
C ALA A 80 -8.76 -10.51 12.97
N ASP A 81 -7.78 -11.13 13.62
CA ASP A 81 -7.04 -10.50 14.73
C ASP A 81 -6.28 -9.25 14.28
N THR A 82 -5.66 -9.31 13.10
CA THR A 82 -4.94 -8.16 12.51
C THR A 82 -5.91 -7.02 12.19
N LYS A 83 -7.06 -7.31 11.56
CA LYS A 83 -8.10 -6.30 11.30
C LYS A 83 -8.65 -5.69 12.60
N LEU A 84 -8.89 -6.52 13.61
CA LEU A 84 -9.31 -6.05 14.92
C LEU A 84 -8.25 -5.18 15.58
N SER A 85 -6.97 -5.55 15.48
CA SER A 85 -5.84 -4.75 15.99
C SER A 85 -5.79 -3.37 15.34
N PHE A 86 -5.96 -3.30 14.01
CA PHE A 86 -6.03 -2.04 13.27
C PHE A 86 -7.18 -1.14 13.74
N ILE A 87 -8.40 -1.67 13.81
CA ILE A 87 -9.59 -0.91 14.24
C ILE A 87 -9.48 -0.50 15.72
N LYS A 88 -8.83 -1.31 16.56
CA LYS A 88 -8.56 -0.97 17.96
C LYS A 88 -7.60 0.20 18.08
N SER A 89 -6.58 0.24 17.22
CA SER A 89 -5.50 1.23 17.20
C SER A 89 -5.93 2.55 16.58
N TYR A 90 -6.76 2.52 15.52
CA TYR A 90 -7.32 3.71 14.88
C TYR A 90 -8.86 3.70 14.96
N ARG A 91 -9.39 4.49 15.91
CA ARG A 91 -10.83 4.51 16.25
C ARG A 91 -11.65 5.52 15.46
N LYS A 92 -11.01 6.45 14.75
CA LYS A 92 -11.70 7.48 13.98
C LYS A 92 -12.30 6.85 12.71
N PRO A 93 -13.46 7.35 12.24
CA PRO A 93 -14.05 6.85 11.00
C PRO A 93 -13.16 7.21 9.79
N ILE A 94 -12.86 6.20 8.97
CA ILE A 94 -12.16 6.39 7.69
C ILE A 94 -13.21 6.44 6.57
N PRO A 95 -13.18 7.43 5.66
CA PRO A 95 -14.07 7.44 4.50
C PRO A 95 -14.00 6.12 3.72
N SER A 96 -15.16 5.60 3.30
CA SER A 96 -15.29 4.25 2.73
C SER A 96 -14.35 4.00 1.55
N ILE A 97 -14.10 5.02 0.73
CA ILE A 97 -13.21 4.96 -0.42
C ILE A 97 -11.77 4.57 -0.05
N TYR A 98 -11.26 5.02 1.10
CA TYR A 98 -9.95 4.63 1.61
C TYR A 98 -10.03 3.34 2.43
N SER A 99 -11.07 3.22 3.28
CA SER A 99 -11.21 2.08 4.21
C SER A 99 -11.23 0.73 3.49
N ASN A 100 -11.92 0.63 2.35
CA ASN A 100 -11.99 -0.61 1.58
C ASN A 100 -10.60 -1.05 1.10
N VAL A 101 -9.85 -0.13 0.47
CA VAL A 101 -8.52 -0.44 -0.08
C VAL A 101 -7.51 -0.70 1.03
N ILE A 102 -7.56 0.06 2.13
CA ILE A 102 -6.68 -0.16 3.29
C ILE A 102 -6.92 -1.55 3.88
N GLN A 103 -8.18 -1.98 4.02
CA GLN A 103 -8.48 -3.30 4.56
C GLN A 103 -8.06 -4.43 3.61
N GLU A 104 -8.24 -4.28 2.30
CA GLU A 104 -7.73 -5.25 1.32
C GLU A 104 -6.20 -5.34 1.37
N LEU A 105 -5.53 -4.18 1.43
CA LEU A 105 -4.08 -4.08 1.56
C LEU A 105 -3.59 -4.76 2.84
N LEU A 106 -4.30 -4.55 3.97
CA LEU A 106 -3.98 -5.17 5.27
C LEU A 106 -4.07 -6.70 5.21
N VAL A 107 -5.08 -7.24 4.54
CA VAL A 107 -5.20 -8.70 4.34
C VAL A 107 -4.06 -9.23 3.50
N GLN A 108 -3.72 -8.56 2.38
CA GLN A 108 -2.63 -8.98 1.51
C GLN A 108 -1.29 -8.98 2.24
N GLN A 109 -0.99 -7.91 2.97
CA GLN A 109 0.26 -7.83 3.73
C GLN A 109 0.28 -8.83 4.89
N HIS A 110 -0.84 -9.08 5.55
CA HIS A 110 -0.94 -10.11 6.59
C HIS A 110 -0.52 -11.50 6.07
N LEU A 111 -1.11 -11.95 4.95
CA LEU A 111 -0.80 -13.25 4.36
C LEU A 111 0.68 -13.39 3.96
N MET A 112 1.29 -12.27 3.61
CA MET A 112 2.70 -12.19 3.25
C MET A 112 3.59 -12.16 4.50
N ARG A 113 3.27 -11.33 5.50
CA ARG A 113 4.02 -11.15 6.76
C ARG A 113 4.14 -12.43 7.58
N TYR A 114 3.08 -13.23 7.61
CA TYR A 114 3.03 -14.49 8.34
C TYR A 114 3.35 -15.72 7.46
N ASN A 115 3.83 -15.48 6.23
CA ASN A 115 4.39 -16.55 5.41
C ASN A 115 5.72 -17.03 6.00
N SER A 116 5.98 -18.34 5.98
CA SER A 116 7.22 -18.93 6.52
C SER A 116 8.50 -18.47 5.83
N THR A 117 8.38 -17.97 4.59
CA THR A 117 9.51 -17.45 3.79
C THR A 117 9.74 -15.97 3.98
N TYR A 118 8.88 -15.27 4.73
CA TYR A 118 8.97 -13.83 4.92
C TYR A 118 10.12 -13.46 5.84
N VAL A 119 10.91 -12.50 5.38
CA VAL A 119 11.88 -11.74 6.17
C VAL A 119 11.68 -10.28 5.78
N TYR A 120 11.79 -9.38 6.74
CA TYR A 120 11.69 -7.95 6.48
C TYR A 120 12.78 -7.51 5.49
N ASP A 121 12.38 -6.80 4.45
CA ASP A 121 13.26 -6.25 3.43
C ASP A 121 13.07 -4.72 3.33
N PRO A 122 14.12 -3.90 3.38
CA PRO A 122 13.97 -2.46 3.23
C PRO A 122 13.48 -2.05 1.82
N ILE A 123 13.77 -2.85 0.77
CA ILE A 123 13.18 -2.65 -0.57
C ILE A 123 11.65 -2.87 -0.54
N PHE A 124 11.20 -3.89 0.19
CA PHE A 124 9.78 -4.12 0.40
C PHE A 124 9.13 -2.93 1.12
N ALA A 125 9.76 -2.45 2.20
CA ALA A 125 9.27 -1.33 2.98
C ALA A 125 9.13 -0.07 2.11
N LEU A 126 10.14 0.24 1.30
CA LEU A 126 10.10 1.33 0.33
C LEU A 126 8.93 1.21 -0.64
N GLY A 127 8.73 0.03 -1.22
CA GLY A 127 7.63 -0.23 -2.13
C GLY A 127 6.26 -0.08 -1.46
N PHE A 128 6.10 -0.61 -0.26
CA PHE A 128 4.87 -0.47 0.52
C PHE A 128 4.58 0.99 0.86
N VAL A 129 5.56 1.72 1.41
CA VAL A 129 5.44 3.14 1.76
C VAL A 129 5.05 3.97 0.53
N THR A 130 5.66 3.69 -0.63
CA THR A 130 5.32 4.34 -1.89
C THR A 130 3.85 4.12 -2.28
N VAL A 131 3.36 2.87 -2.21
CA VAL A 131 1.96 2.55 -2.53
C VAL A 131 1.01 3.22 -1.53
N TYR A 132 1.35 3.16 -0.25
CA TYR A 132 0.54 3.74 0.81
C TYR A 132 0.39 5.25 0.63
N ASP A 133 1.50 5.96 0.43
CA ASP A 133 1.49 7.42 0.28
C ASP A 133 0.71 7.84 -0.98
N GLN A 134 0.83 7.09 -2.07
CA GLN A 134 0.04 7.35 -3.28
C GLN A 134 -1.44 7.04 -3.12
N LEU A 135 -1.78 6.00 -2.35
CA LEU A 135 -3.17 5.65 -2.04
C LEU A 135 -3.82 6.70 -1.15
N MET A 136 -3.09 7.20 -0.16
CA MET A 136 -3.57 8.16 0.83
C MET A 136 -3.39 9.62 0.40
N ASP A 137 -2.83 9.87 -0.77
CA ASP A 137 -2.75 11.20 -1.35
C ASP A 137 -4.17 11.74 -1.64
N GLY A 138 -4.41 12.97 -1.18
CA GLY A 138 -5.73 13.61 -1.16
C GLY A 138 -6.58 13.30 0.08
N TYR A 139 -6.06 12.54 1.06
CA TYR A 139 -6.76 12.36 2.34
C TYR A 139 -6.92 13.71 3.07
N PRO A 140 -8.07 14.01 3.70
CA PRO A 140 -8.36 15.37 4.18
C PRO A 140 -7.44 15.92 5.28
N ASN A 141 -6.79 15.05 6.06
CA ASN A 141 -5.95 15.41 7.19
C ASN A 141 -4.65 14.60 7.19
N ASP A 142 -3.51 15.27 7.08
CA ASP A 142 -2.18 14.64 7.06
C ASP A 142 -1.83 13.93 8.39
N GLU A 143 -2.27 14.46 9.53
CA GLU A 143 -2.04 13.81 10.83
C GLU A 143 -2.77 12.48 10.94
N ASP A 144 -4.00 12.44 10.43
CA ASP A 144 -4.80 11.21 10.40
C ASP A 144 -4.21 10.21 9.40
N ARG A 145 -3.66 10.66 8.26
CA ARG A 145 -2.92 9.78 7.34
C ARG A 145 -1.77 9.10 8.06
N ASP A 146 -0.94 9.85 8.76
CA ASP A 146 0.23 9.29 9.44
C ASP A 146 -0.19 8.40 10.64
N ALA A 147 -1.27 8.75 11.34
CA ALA A 147 -1.85 7.91 12.38
C ALA A 147 -2.39 6.58 11.83
N ILE A 148 -3.06 6.60 10.68
CA ILE A 148 -3.53 5.38 9.98
C ILE A 148 -2.33 4.52 9.59
N PHE A 149 -1.25 5.12 9.06
CA PHE A 149 -0.03 4.40 8.70
C PHE A 149 0.57 3.67 9.91
N LYS A 150 0.71 4.39 11.03
CA LYS A 150 1.22 3.82 12.29
C LYS A 150 0.35 2.67 12.78
N ALA A 151 -0.97 2.88 12.80
CA ALA A 151 -1.93 1.84 13.20
C ALA A 151 -1.90 0.62 12.27
N TYR A 152 -1.73 0.84 10.97
CA TYR A 152 -1.65 -0.23 9.96
C TYR A 152 -0.43 -1.12 10.18
N ILE A 153 0.77 -0.54 10.28
CA ILE A 153 2.02 -1.30 10.44
C ILE A 153 2.06 -1.97 11.81
N SER A 154 1.63 -1.26 12.87
CA SER A 154 1.58 -1.82 14.23
C SER A 154 0.60 -3.00 14.33
N ALA A 155 -0.50 -2.98 13.57
CA ALA A 155 -1.45 -4.09 13.54
C ALA A 155 -0.85 -5.40 12.98
N LEU A 156 0.21 -5.29 12.18
CA LEU A 156 0.98 -6.42 11.64
C LEU A 156 2.14 -6.85 12.54
N ASN A 157 2.25 -6.27 13.75
CA ASN A 157 3.37 -6.45 14.68
C ASN A 157 4.72 -6.05 14.07
N GLU A 158 4.74 -4.93 13.35
CA GLU A 158 5.93 -4.33 12.76
C GLU A 158 6.11 -2.88 13.23
N ASP A 159 7.29 -2.32 13.00
CA ASP A 159 7.62 -0.96 13.41
C ASP A 159 7.37 0.07 12.28
N PRO A 160 6.38 0.97 12.42
CA PRO A 160 6.15 2.03 11.43
C PRO A 160 7.32 3.00 11.26
N GLU A 161 8.11 3.23 12.33
CA GLU A 161 9.24 4.15 12.27
C GLU A 161 10.39 3.55 11.45
N GLN A 162 10.67 2.26 11.64
CA GLN A 162 11.61 1.50 10.81
C GLN A 162 11.24 1.60 9.32
N TYR A 163 9.97 1.36 8.95
CA TYR A 163 9.52 1.44 7.55
C TYR A 163 9.82 2.82 6.93
N ARG A 164 9.50 3.91 7.65
CA ARG A 164 9.72 5.29 7.15
C ARG A 164 11.20 5.63 7.08
N LYS A 165 11.98 5.24 8.09
CA LYS A 165 13.42 5.50 8.16
C LYS A 165 14.17 4.77 7.04
N ASP A 166 13.93 3.48 6.87
CA ASP A 166 14.61 2.65 5.88
C ASP A 166 14.23 3.08 4.46
N SER A 167 12.95 3.39 4.22
CA SER A 167 12.48 3.90 2.93
C SER A 167 13.19 5.21 2.56
N LYS A 168 13.21 6.18 3.49
CA LYS A 168 13.87 7.48 3.26
C LYS A 168 15.37 7.31 2.98
N LYS A 169 16.03 6.44 3.73
CA LYS A 169 17.45 6.16 3.57
C LYS A 169 17.78 5.50 2.22
N LEU A 170 16.95 4.57 1.76
CA LEU A 170 17.06 3.98 0.42
C LEU A 170 16.85 5.03 -0.68
N GLU A 171 15.88 5.94 -0.52
CA GLU A 171 15.65 7.04 -1.47
C GLU A 171 16.85 7.99 -1.54
N GLU A 172 17.39 8.41 -0.39
CA GLU A 172 18.58 9.27 -0.30
C GLU A 172 19.81 8.60 -0.93
N TRP A 173 20.02 7.31 -0.63
CA TRP A 173 21.10 6.52 -1.23
C TRP A 173 20.96 6.43 -2.75
N ALA A 174 19.76 6.12 -3.26
CA ALA A 174 19.52 5.99 -4.69
C ALA A 174 19.64 7.32 -5.43
N ALA A 175 19.17 8.42 -4.83
CA ALA A 175 19.33 9.76 -5.39
C ALA A 175 20.80 10.20 -5.50
N ALA A 176 21.68 9.63 -4.66
CA ALA A 176 23.12 9.87 -4.72
C ALA A 176 23.86 8.97 -5.75
N GLN A 177 23.20 7.96 -6.33
CA GLN A 177 23.82 7.09 -7.33
C GLN A 177 23.76 7.71 -8.73
N SER A 178 24.73 7.36 -9.58
CA SER A 178 24.62 7.51 -11.03
C SER A 178 23.71 6.41 -11.60
N GLY A 179 23.11 6.63 -12.77
CA GLY A 179 22.09 5.72 -13.31
C GLY A 179 22.51 4.26 -13.42
N SER A 180 23.76 3.97 -13.78
CA SER A 180 24.32 2.60 -13.78
C SER A 180 24.87 2.16 -12.42
N GLY A 181 25.35 3.10 -11.60
CA GLY A 181 26.00 2.82 -10.32
C GLY A 181 25.08 2.26 -9.24
N ILE A 182 23.75 2.29 -9.47
CA ILE A 182 22.75 1.67 -8.60
C ILE A 182 22.82 0.14 -8.59
N ALA A 183 23.26 -0.47 -9.69
CA ALA A 183 23.40 -1.93 -9.79
C ALA A 183 24.76 -2.42 -9.25
N ASP A 184 25.73 -1.52 -9.09
CA ASP A 184 27.09 -1.82 -8.63
C ASP A 184 27.22 -1.84 -7.09
N PHE A 185 26.13 -2.07 -6.37
CA PHE A 185 26.12 -2.09 -4.89
C PHE A 185 26.99 -3.22 -4.31
N ALA A 186 27.21 -4.30 -5.06
CA ALA A 186 28.02 -5.45 -4.62
C ALA A 186 29.49 -5.09 -4.35
N GLY A 187 30.05 -4.12 -5.09
CA GLY A 187 31.44 -3.67 -4.96
C GLY A 187 31.65 -2.50 -4.01
N LYS A 188 30.59 -2.04 -3.32
CA LYS A 188 30.61 -0.87 -2.44
C LYS A 188 30.31 -1.30 -1.00
N ASP A 189 30.81 -0.54 -0.05
CA ASP A 189 30.55 -0.77 1.37
C ASP A 189 29.76 0.39 1.96
N GLY A 190 28.69 0.02 2.67
CA GLY A 190 27.75 0.95 3.26
C GLY A 190 26.55 0.20 3.82
N GLU A 191 25.76 0.86 4.66
CA GLU A 191 24.65 0.21 5.35
C GLU A 191 23.52 -0.18 4.39
N VAL A 192 23.29 0.60 3.32
CA VAL A 192 22.30 0.26 2.28
C VAL A 192 22.83 -0.87 1.40
N GLU A 193 24.09 -0.78 0.99
CA GLU A 193 24.77 -1.79 0.19
C GLU A 193 24.80 -3.15 0.89
N ALA A 194 25.07 -3.17 2.20
CA ALA A 194 25.00 -4.38 3.01
C ALA A 194 23.60 -5.00 3.00
N ALA A 195 22.54 -4.18 3.13
CA ALA A 195 21.16 -4.66 3.05
C ALA A 195 20.82 -5.20 1.65
N LEU A 196 21.29 -4.55 0.57
CA LEU A 196 21.09 -5.03 -0.80
C LEU A 196 21.85 -6.33 -1.08
N LYS A 197 23.06 -6.49 -0.52
CA LYS A 197 23.84 -7.74 -0.59
C LYS A 197 23.12 -8.88 0.13
N ASP A 198 22.62 -8.66 1.35
CA ASP A 198 21.84 -9.65 2.10
C ASP A 198 20.58 -10.10 1.32
N ILE A 199 19.84 -9.15 0.75
CA ILE A 199 18.68 -9.46 -0.11
C ILE A 199 19.11 -10.31 -1.32
N ALA A 200 20.21 -9.94 -1.99
CA ALA A 200 20.70 -10.66 -3.17
C ALA A 200 21.13 -12.10 -2.83
N GLU A 201 21.75 -12.30 -1.67
CA GLU A 201 22.16 -13.62 -1.17
C GLU A 201 20.95 -14.50 -0.85
N ARG A 202 19.95 -13.94 -0.15
CA ARG A 202 18.69 -14.66 0.14
C ARG A 202 17.92 -15.00 -1.12
N ALA A 203 17.84 -14.07 -2.07
CA ALA A 203 17.20 -14.30 -3.36
C ALA A 203 17.91 -15.38 -4.19
N ALA A 204 19.25 -15.46 -4.12
CA ALA A 204 20.04 -16.52 -4.77
C ALA A 204 19.78 -17.89 -4.16
N GLY A 205 19.78 -17.98 -2.82
CA GLY A 205 19.56 -19.23 -2.09
C GLY A 205 18.12 -19.74 -2.16
N LYS A 206 17.15 -18.86 -2.51
CA LYS A 206 15.69 -19.13 -2.50
C LYS A 206 15.12 -19.58 -1.15
N GLU A 207 15.93 -19.56 -0.11
CA GLU A 207 15.51 -19.77 1.28
C GLU A 207 15.30 -18.41 1.94
N LYS A 208 14.18 -18.25 2.64
CA LYS A 208 13.86 -17.02 3.39
C LYS A 208 13.85 -15.73 2.53
N PHE A 209 13.46 -15.86 1.26
CA PHE A 209 13.18 -14.74 0.37
C PHE A 209 11.73 -14.83 -0.13
N HIS A 210 10.93 -13.83 0.22
CA HIS A 210 9.54 -13.72 -0.23
C HIS A 210 9.40 -12.59 -1.24
N TYR A 211 9.42 -12.93 -2.52
CA TYR A 211 9.13 -11.96 -3.57
C TYR A 211 7.68 -11.47 -3.45
N SER A 212 7.48 -10.16 -3.53
CA SER A 212 6.16 -9.54 -3.52
C SER A 212 6.07 -8.43 -4.57
N ARG A 213 4.83 -8.01 -4.89
CA ARG A 213 4.62 -6.85 -5.74
C ARG A 213 5.22 -5.57 -5.15
N PHE A 214 5.19 -5.41 -3.83
CA PHE A 214 5.83 -4.26 -3.17
C PHE A 214 7.34 -4.26 -3.39
N PHE A 215 7.98 -5.43 -3.42
CA PHE A 215 9.40 -5.52 -3.76
C PHE A 215 9.70 -4.95 -5.16
N ALA A 216 8.91 -5.34 -6.17
CA ALA A 216 9.07 -4.78 -7.52
C ALA A 216 8.84 -3.27 -7.57
N ILE A 217 7.83 -2.76 -6.86
CA ILE A 217 7.55 -1.33 -6.76
C ILE A 217 8.71 -0.59 -6.07
N GLY A 218 9.29 -1.18 -5.02
CA GLY A 218 10.48 -0.65 -4.35
C GLY A 218 11.68 -0.54 -5.30
N LEU A 219 11.93 -1.55 -6.12
CA LEU A 219 12.98 -1.49 -7.16
C LEU A 219 12.72 -0.37 -8.17
N PHE A 220 11.48 -0.23 -8.61
CA PHE A 220 11.12 0.86 -9.52
C PHE A 220 11.31 2.22 -8.85
N ARG A 221 10.95 2.35 -7.58
CA ARG A 221 11.16 3.59 -6.81
C ARG A 221 12.64 3.95 -6.67
N LEU A 222 13.51 2.96 -6.45
CA LEU A 222 14.97 3.16 -6.45
C LEU A 222 15.46 3.74 -7.78
N LEU A 223 15.02 3.17 -8.90
CA LEU A 223 15.39 3.66 -10.24
C LEU A 223 14.86 5.06 -10.52
N GLU A 224 13.64 5.39 -10.06
CA GLU A 224 13.11 6.75 -10.16
C GLU A 224 13.98 7.76 -9.40
N CYS A 225 14.39 7.44 -8.17
CA CYS A 225 15.25 8.31 -7.36
C CYS A 225 16.63 8.53 -8.02
N ALA A 226 17.20 7.48 -8.62
CA ALA A 226 18.45 7.55 -9.37
C ALA A 226 18.32 8.15 -10.78
N LYS A 227 17.10 8.52 -11.21
CA LYS A 227 16.79 8.99 -12.58
C LYS A 227 17.26 8.01 -13.67
N ALA A 228 17.17 6.71 -13.37
CA ALA A 228 17.72 5.62 -14.16
C ALA A 228 16.60 4.81 -14.86
N SER A 229 15.82 5.49 -15.70
CA SER A 229 14.60 4.91 -16.31
C SER A 229 14.86 3.98 -17.50
N ASP A 230 16.13 3.66 -17.80
CA ASP A 230 16.49 2.77 -18.90
C ASP A 230 16.17 1.30 -18.53
N PRO A 231 15.39 0.56 -19.35
CA PRO A 231 15.14 -0.86 -19.16
C PRO A 231 16.40 -1.72 -18.96
N ALA A 232 17.55 -1.31 -19.53
CA ALA A 232 18.82 -2.00 -19.35
C ALA A 232 19.32 -1.93 -17.90
N VAL A 233 19.10 -0.81 -17.20
CA VAL A 233 19.49 -0.66 -15.79
C VAL A 233 18.63 -1.56 -14.91
N LEU A 234 17.32 -1.64 -15.17
CA LEU A 234 16.43 -2.55 -14.46
C LEU A 234 16.86 -4.02 -14.63
N GLU A 235 17.30 -4.39 -15.84
CA GLU A 235 17.82 -5.72 -16.09
C GLU A 235 19.09 -6.00 -15.30
N THR A 236 20.06 -5.08 -15.28
CA THR A 236 21.30 -5.21 -14.51
C THR A 236 21.02 -5.28 -13.01
N LEU A 237 20.15 -4.43 -12.49
CA LEU A 237 19.76 -4.41 -11.08
C LEU A 237 19.03 -5.70 -10.69
N SER A 238 18.12 -6.19 -11.54
CA SER A 238 17.40 -7.46 -11.29
C SER A 238 18.36 -8.65 -11.23
N LYS A 239 19.36 -8.67 -12.12
CA LYS A 239 20.43 -9.70 -12.12
C LYS A 239 21.28 -9.61 -10.85
N ALA A 240 21.71 -8.40 -10.48
CA ALA A 240 22.53 -8.18 -9.28
C ALA A 240 21.81 -8.63 -7.99
N LEU A 241 20.48 -8.46 -7.93
CA LEU A 241 19.64 -8.90 -6.81
C LEU A 241 19.14 -10.35 -6.92
N ASN A 242 19.56 -11.11 -7.95
CA ASN A 242 19.11 -12.48 -8.20
C ASN A 242 17.57 -12.65 -8.31
N VAL A 243 16.87 -11.63 -8.80
CA VAL A 243 15.42 -11.65 -9.02
C VAL A 243 15.05 -11.73 -10.49
N SER A 244 13.94 -12.38 -10.79
CA SER A 244 13.52 -12.56 -12.18
C SER A 244 12.94 -11.27 -12.77
N LYS A 245 13.65 -10.72 -13.76
CA LYS A 245 13.19 -9.56 -14.54
C LYS A 245 11.74 -9.73 -15.03
N ARG A 246 11.37 -10.93 -15.49
CA ARG A 246 10.02 -11.25 -15.95
C ARG A 246 8.93 -11.06 -14.88
N SER A 247 9.23 -11.40 -13.62
CA SER A 247 8.27 -11.17 -12.53
C SER A 247 8.16 -9.69 -12.20
N VAL A 248 9.30 -8.99 -12.15
CA VAL A 248 9.35 -7.54 -11.91
C VAL A 248 8.56 -6.79 -12.99
N ASP A 249 8.81 -7.05 -14.28
CA ASP A 249 8.10 -6.40 -15.39
C ASP A 249 6.57 -6.61 -15.30
N ARG A 250 6.14 -7.84 -15.00
CA ARG A 250 4.71 -8.18 -14.83
C ARG A 250 4.06 -7.38 -13.71
N ASP A 251 4.72 -7.31 -12.55
CA ASP A 251 4.17 -6.59 -11.40
C ASP A 251 4.20 -5.08 -11.59
N LEU A 252 5.20 -4.55 -12.30
CA LEU A 252 5.24 -3.13 -12.67
C LEU A 252 4.12 -2.76 -13.65
N ASP A 253 3.77 -3.64 -14.58
CA ASP A 253 2.62 -3.42 -15.46
C ASP A 253 1.30 -3.45 -14.68
N VAL A 254 1.14 -4.37 -13.72
CA VAL A 254 -0.02 -4.37 -12.82
C VAL A 254 -0.07 -3.09 -11.98
N TYR A 255 1.08 -2.64 -11.46
CA TYR A 255 1.18 -1.41 -10.67
C TYR A 255 0.80 -0.18 -11.49
N ARG A 256 1.30 -0.02 -12.72
CA ARG A 256 0.92 1.08 -13.62
C ARG A 256 -0.58 1.12 -13.86
N ASN A 257 -1.19 -0.04 -14.08
CA ASN A 257 -2.64 -0.17 -14.25
C ASN A 257 -3.41 0.20 -12.97
N LEU A 258 -2.88 -0.16 -11.79
CA LEU A 258 -3.44 0.24 -10.50
C LEU A 258 -3.38 1.76 -10.31
N LEU A 259 -2.24 2.39 -10.61
CA LEU A 259 -2.05 3.84 -10.49
C LEU A 259 -2.99 4.62 -11.40
N SER A 260 -3.20 4.17 -12.63
CA SER A 260 -4.15 4.80 -13.56
C SER A 260 -5.58 4.77 -12.99
N LYS A 261 -5.99 3.65 -12.39
CA LYS A 261 -7.30 3.53 -11.73
C LYS A 261 -7.40 4.39 -10.46
N LEU A 262 -6.34 4.46 -9.65
CA LEU A 262 -6.30 5.32 -8.47
C LEU A 262 -6.37 6.80 -8.85
N ALA A 263 -5.68 7.23 -9.90
CA ALA A 263 -5.74 8.60 -10.41
C ALA A 263 -7.15 8.98 -10.86
N GLN A 264 -7.83 8.09 -11.60
CA GLN A 264 -9.24 8.27 -11.97
C GLN A 264 -10.15 8.33 -10.73
N GLY A 265 -9.92 7.46 -9.75
CA GLY A 265 -10.65 7.45 -8.49
C GLY A 265 -10.46 8.74 -7.68
N LYS A 266 -9.26 9.31 -7.66
CA LYS A 266 -8.95 10.56 -6.96
C LYS A 266 -9.73 11.76 -7.49
N GLU A 267 -9.88 11.88 -8.81
CA GLU A 267 -10.71 12.95 -9.38
C GLU A 267 -12.17 12.82 -8.93
N LEU A 268 -12.71 11.59 -8.92
CA LEU A 268 -14.06 11.32 -8.41
C LEU A 268 -14.20 11.60 -6.91
N ILE A 269 -13.17 11.31 -6.10
CA ILE A 269 -13.13 11.62 -4.66
C ILE A 269 -13.14 13.13 -4.47
N LYS A 270 -12.31 13.86 -5.21
CA LYS A 270 -12.22 15.32 -5.12
C LYS A 270 -13.59 15.95 -5.40
N GLU A 271 -14.25 15.53 -6.48
CA GLU A 271 -15.62 15.96 -6.77
C GLU A 271 -16.61 15.60 -5.65
N TYR A 272 -16.51 14.39 -5.09
CA TYR A 272 -17.37 13.97 -3.98
C TYR A 272 -17.14 14.82 -2.72
N VAL A 273 -15.89 15.05 -2.33
CA VAL A 273 -15.51 15.85 -1.17
C VAL A 273 -15.97 17.29 -1.35
N ASP A 274 -15.82 17.87 -2.54
CA ASP A 274 -16.27 19.23 -2.83
C ASP A 274 -17.80 19.34 -2.77
N ARG A 275 -18.53 18.32 -3.26
CA ARG A 275 -19.99 18.23 -3.09
C ARG A 275 -20.39 18.11 -1.62
N GLU A 276 -19.72 17.28 -0.82
CA GLU A 276 -20.05 17.12 0.60
C GLU A 276 -19.71 18.37 1.40
N LYS A 277 -18.60 19.06 1.10
CA LYS A 277 -18.29 20.38 1.69
C LYS A 277 -19.37 21.39 1.36
N LYS A 278 -19.85 21.44 0.11
CA LYS A 278 -20.95 22.32 -0.29
C LYS A 278 -22.25 21.99 0.45
N LYS A 279 -22.66 20.72 0.50
CA LYS A 279 -23.84 20.27 1.26
C LYS A 279 -23.72 20.53 2.76
N LYS A 280 -22.51 20.43 3.31
CA LYS A 280 -22.27 20.72 4.73
C LYS A 280 -22.37 22.22 4.98
N ALA A 281 -21.77 23.06 4.13
CA ALA A 281 -21.92 24.51 4.22
C ALA A 281 -23.39 24.95 4.07
N GLU A 282 -24.15 24.35 3.16
CA GLU A 282 -25.60 24.59 3.02
C GLU A 282 -26.39 24.18 4.26
N ARG A 283 -26.05 23.05 4.89
CA ARG A 283 -26.67 22.59 6.15
C ARG A 283 -26.30 23.49 7.33
N ASP A 284 -25.05 23.89 7.44
CA ASP A 284 -24.56 24.76 8.50
C ASP A 284 -25.17 26.17 8.35
N ALA A 285 -25.31 26.68 7.12
CA ALA A 285 -26.03 27.92 6.83
C ALA A 285 -27.54 27.81 7.12
N ALA A 286 -28.18 26.69 6.79
CA ALA A 286 -29.58 26.45 7.12
C ALA A 286 -29.81 26.29 8.63
N ALA A 287 -28.87 25.71 9.38
CA ALA A 287 -28.92 25.61 10.83
C ALA A 287 -28.67 26.97 11.51
N ALA A 288 -27.77 27.79 10.97
CA ALA A 288 -27.55 29.17 11.41
C ALA A 288 -28.79 30.05 11.17
N ASN A 289 -29.46 29.89 10.02
CA ASN A 289 -30.70 30.63 9.72
C ASN A 289 -31.90 30.17 10.55
N LYS A 290 -31.97 28.89 10.93
CA LYS A 290 -33.02 28.40 11.85
C LYS A 290 -32.80 28.86 13.28
N SER A 291 -31.56 28.87 13.77
CA SER A 291 -31.24 29.35 15.12
C SER A 291 -31.40 30.87 15.25
N SER A 292 -31.13 31.65 14.20
CA SER A 292 -31.43 33.09 14.19
C SER A 292 -32.95 33.35 14.16
N ALA A 293 -33.73 32.60 13.38
CA ALA A 293 -35.19 32.72 13.37
C ALA A 293 -35.85 32.34 14.71
N GLU A 294 -35.36 31.31 15.41
CA GLU A 294 -35.84 30.94 16.75
C GLU A 294 -35.48 31.98 17.83
N SER A 295 -34.34 32.67 17.70
CA SER A 295 -33.95 33.74 18.63
C SER A 295 -34.82 35.01 18.49
N VAL A 296 -35.24 35.35 17.27
CA VAL A 296 -36.14 36.48 17.00
C VAL A 296 -37.56 36.18 17.51
N ALA A 297 -38.07 34.96 17.31
CA ALA A 297 -39.39 34.56 17.80
C ALA A 297 -39.51 34.54 19.34
N LYS A 298 -38.39 34.34 20.06
CA LYS A 298 -38.37 34.41 21.53
C LYS A 298 -38.33 35.83 22.10
N THR A 299 -37.95 36.81 21.29
CA THR A 299 -37.83 38.22 21.71
C THR A 299 -39.15 38.98 21.51
N GLU A 300 -40.01 38.55 20.58
CA GLU A 300 -41.34 39.15 20.36
C GLU A 300 -42.43 38.60 21.30
N GLY A 301 -42.13 37.56 22.09
CA GLY A 301 -43.06 36.96 23.06
C GLY A 301 -43.11 37.64 24.44
N SER A 302 -42.23 38.62 24.74
CA SER A 302 -42.30 39.39 26.00
C SER A 302 -42.75 40.83 25.72
N LYS A 303 -44.05 41.04 25.53
CA LYS A 303 -44.64 42.37 25.70
C LYS A 303 -45.16 42.50 27.14
N PRO A 304 -44.63 43.45 27.94
CA PRO A 304 -45.12 43.71 29.29
C PRO A 304 -46.49 44.43 29.25
N GLU A 305 -47.21 44.29 30.37
CA GLU A 305 -48.56 44.81 30.72
C GLU A 305 -49.04 46.09 30.01
#